data_AF-A0A538U5G7-F1
#
_entry.id   AF-A0A538U5G7-F1
#
_cell.length_a   1.000
_cell.length_b   1.000
_cell.length_c   1.000
_cell.angle_alpha   90.00
_cell.angle_beta   90.00
_cell.angle_gamma   90.00
#
_symmetry.space_group_name_H-M   'P 1'
#
loop_
_entity.id
_entity.type
_entity.pdbx_description
1 polymer ?
#
loop_
_entity_poly.entity_id
_entity_poly.type
_entity_poly.pdbx_seq_one_letter_code
_entity_poly.pdbx_strand_id
1 'polypeptide(L)'
;MKTPTTRQKALALNLDARAYGTFAEIGGGQEVARWFFSVGSAAGTVAKTISAYDMAISDGVYGAAERYVSRQRLEAMLEVEFAQLVEQLGGRRGESKCFFAFANTVATRRFQTAQNGRGWLGIRFQAHPREQPSEVIIHAHLLDRTAEHEREALGILGVNLIHAAFYEHAPPEHLIGSLMDDLSRERVEIDMIKLSGPVFAGVDGHIVPIRSFEESYLSISTQEVLALIEKDDPSWERLVPPTVAETIRSKRLFRPHADA
;
A
#
# COMPACT_ATOMS: atom_id res chain seq x y z
N MET A 1 -22.60 -5.07 -2.85
CA MET A 1 -21.89 -6.34 -2.57
C MET A 1 -21.01 -6.14 -1.35
N LYS A 2 -20.76 -7.19 -0.56
CA LYS A 2 -19.86 -7.12 0.60
C LYS A 2 -18.41 -7.15 0.11
N THR A 3 -17.57 -6.23 0.58
CA THR A 3 -16.12 -6.22 0.31
C THR A 3 -15.50 -7.57 0.71
N PRO A 4 -14.71 -8.22 -0.17
CA PRO A 4 -14.09 -9.50 0.15
C PRO A 4 -13.00 -9.33 1.21
N THR A 5 -12.91 -10.27 2.13
CA THR A 5 -11.83 -10.26 3.13
C THR A 5 -10.48 -10.61 2.51
N THR A 6 -9.39 -10.26 3.18
CA THR A 6 -8.01 -10.59 2.80
C THR A 6 -7.86 -12.08 2.48
N ARG A 7 -8.44 -12.95 3.33
CA ARG A 7 -8.45 -14.41 3.11
C ARG A 7 -9.16 -14.79 1.81
N GLN A 8 -10.30 -14.16 1.51
CA GLN A 8 -11.06 -14.42 0.28
C GLN A 8 -10.30 -13.94 -0.95
N LYS A 9 -9.65 -12.77 -0.88
CA LYS A 9 -8.80 -12.23 -1.96
C LYS A 9 -7.62 -13.15 -2.27
N ALA A 10 -6.87 -13.58 -1.25
CA ALA A 10 -5.74 -14.49 -1.41
C ALA A 10 -6.19 -15.86 -1.99
N LEU A 11 -7.32 -16.40 -1.51
CA LEU A 11 -7.86 -17.64 -2.03
C LEU A 11 -8.34 -17.50 -3.48
N ALA A 12 -8.99 -16.39 -3.83
CA ALA A 12 -9.42 -16.12 -5.20
C ALA A 12 -8.23 -16.08 -6.17
N LEU A 13 -7.13 -15.44 -5.78
CA LEU A 13 -5.89 -15.46 -6.56
C LEU A 13 -5.32 -16.88 -6.70
N ASN A 14 -5.30 -17.67 -5.63
CA ASN A 14 -4.85 -19.07 -5.65
C ASN A 14 -5.68 -19.99 -6.55
N LEU A 15 -6.96 -19.65 -6.76
CA LEU A 15 -7.88 -20.40 -7.60
C LEU A 15 -7.95 -19.86 -9.04
N ASP A 16 -7.40 -18.67 -9.32
CA ASP A 16 -7.34 -18.14 -10.68
C ASP A 16 -6.30 -18.95 -11.49
N ALA A 17 -6.81 -19.69 -12.47
CA ALA A 17 -5.98 -20.49 -13.36
C ALA A 17 -4.98 -19.66 -14.19
N ARG A 18 -5.11 -18.33 -14.22
CA ARG A 18 -4.23 -17.42 -14.97
C ARG A 18 -3.15 -16.80 -14.08
N ALA A 19 -3.46 -16.38 -12.85
CA ALA A 19 -2.54 -15.65 -12.00
C ALA A 19 -1.38 -16.55 -11.52
N TYR A 20 -0.14 -16.22 -11.90
CA TYR A 20 1.03 -17.01 -11.54
C TYR A 20 2.27 -16.15 -11.40
N GLY A 21 2.95 -16.18 -10.25
CA GLY A 21 3.94 -15.16 -9.97
C GLY A 21 4.94 -15.44 -8.87
N THR A 22 5.80 -14.47 -8.69
CA THR A 22 6.90 -14.49 -7.72
C THR A 22 6.66 -13.47 -6.61
N PHE A 23 7.06 -13.82 -5.39
CA PHE A 23 7.05 -12.94 -4.22
C PHE A 23 8.50 -12.67 -3.79
N ALA A 24 8.92 -11.41 -3.81
CA ALA A 24 10.26 -10.99 -3.38
C ALA A 24 10.16 -9.99 -2.23
N GLU A 25 10.45 -10.45 -1.01
CA GLU A 25 10.21 -9.65 0.19
C GLU A 25 11.51 -9.43 0.97
N ILE A 26 11.85 -8.17 1.26
CA ILE A 26 13.04 -7.80 2.04
C ILE A 26 12.70 -6.88 3.22
N GLY A 27 13.27 -7.18 4.38
CA GLY A 27 13.20 -6.37 5.60
C GLY A 27 11.90 -6.50 6.42
N GLY A 28 10.74 -6.60 5.76
CA GLY A 28 9.41 -6.54 6.38
C GLY A 28 8.77 -7.89 6.74
N GLY A 29 9.51 -9.00 6.73
CA GLY A 29 8.93 -10.35 6.82
C GLY A 29 8.61 -10.95 5.44
N GLN A 30 8.01 -12.15 5.44
CA GLN A 30 7.42 -12.80 4.25
C GLN A 30 5.90 -12.93 4.41
N GLU A 31 5.25 -11.84 4.80
CA GLU A 31 3.87 -11.89 5.26
C GLU A 31 2.87 -11.97 4.11
N VAL A 32 3.24 -11.43 2.95
CA VAL A 32 2.38 -11.48 1.76
C VAL A 32 2.38 -12.91 1.23
N ALA A 33 3.55 -13.51 0.98
CA ALA A 33 3.64 -14.90 0.54
C ALA A 33 2.98 -15.87 1.54
N ARG A 34 3.09 -15.62 2.85
CA ARG A 34 2.46 -16.42 3.90
C ARG A 34 0.95 -16.53 3.72
N TRP A 35 0.25 -15.47 3.30
CA TRP A 35 -1.19 -15.52 3.03
C TRP A 35 -1.53 -16.55 1.96
N PHE A 36 -0.79 -16.57 0.85
CA PHE A 36 -1.02 -17.49 -0.27
C PHE A 36 -0.74 -18.94 0.14
N PHE A 37 0.26 -19.19 0.99
CA PHE A 37 0.47 -20.54 1.54
C PHE A 37 -0.65 -20.95 2.51
N SER A 38 -1.12 -20.04 3.36
CA SER A 38 -2.05 -20.34 4.44
C SER A 38 -3.49 -20.60 3.98
N VAL A 39 -3.92 -20.02 2.86
CA VAL A 39 -5.30 -20.17 2.37
C VAL A 39 -5.51 -21.41 1.50
N GLY A 40 -4.45 -22.14 1.15
CA GLY A 40 -4.50 -23.36 0.32
C GLY A 40 -4.45 -23.08 -1.18
N SER A 41 -4.16 -24.10 -1.99
CA SER A 41 -3.97 -24.00 -3.46
C SER A 41 -2.82 -23.11 -3.94
N ALA A 42 -1.83 -22.83 -3.08
CA ALA A 42 -0.69 -21.97 -3.41
C ALA A 42 0.09 -22.42 -4.65
N ALA A 43 0.19 -23.72 -4.93
CA ALA A 43 0.86 -24.26 -6.12
C ALA A 43 0.23 -23.80 -7.45
N GLY A 44 -1.02 -23.30 -7.41
CA GLY A 44 -1.72 -22.72 -8.56
C GLY A 44 -1.20 -21.33 -8.95
N THR A 45 -0.50 -20.64 -8.05
CA THR A 45 -0.18 -19.20 -8.16
C THR A 45 1.25 -18.85 -7.78
N VAL A 46 1.82 -19.48 -6.75
CA VAL A 46 3.17 -19.18 -6.27
C VAL A 46 4.20 -19.97 -7.08
N ALA A 47 4.89 -19.29 -7.99
CA ALA A 47 6.00 -19.83 -8.76
C ALA A 47 7.29 -19.90 -7.93
N LYS A 48 7.57 -18.81 -7.20
CA LYS A 48 8.78 -18.62 -6.40
C LYS A 48 8.50 -17.65 -5.26
N THR A 49 9.13 -17.89 -4.11
CA THR A 49 9.26 -16.90 -3.04
C THR A 49 10.74 -16.71 -2.72
N ILE A 50 11.18 -15.48 -2.48
CA ILE A 50 12.55 -15.14 -2.11
C ILE A 50 12.59 -14.07 -1.02
N SER A 51 13.50 -14.25 -0.06
CA SER A 51 13.93 -13.18 0.83
C SER A 51 15.44 -13.07 0.84
N ALA A 52 15.93 -11.88 0.54
CA ALA A 52 17.33 -11.51 0.61
C ALA A 52 17.53 -10.48 1.73
N TYR A 53 17.64 -10.95 2.98
CA TYR A 53 17.90 -10.09 4.15
C TYR A 53 19.34 -9.61 4.23
N ASP A 54 20.27 -10.45 3.79
CA ASP A 54 21.67 -10.08 3.71
C ASP A 54 21.88 -9.12 2.52
N MET A 55 22.57 -8.01 2.78
CA MET A 55 22.78 -6.96 1.78
C MET A 55 23.60 -7.46 0.60
N ALA A 56 24.62 -8.29 0.81
CA ALA A 56 25.45 -8.82 -0.27
C ALA A 56 24.69 -9.85 -1.10
N ILE A 57 23.84 -10.67 -0.48
CA ILE A 57 22.93 -11.56 -1.22
C ILE A 57 21.92 -10.74 -2.04
N SER A 58 21.32 -9.70 -1.45
CA SER A 58 20.40 -8.79 -2.14
C SER A 58 21.08 -8.11 -3.32
N ASP A 59 22.31 -7.64 -3.15
CA ASP A 59 23.10 -7.01 -4.20
C ASP A 59 23.49 -7.98 -5.31
N GLY A 60 23.82 -9.22 -4.95
CA GLY A 60 24.13 -10.27 -5.91
C GLY A 60 22.95 -10.64 -6.81
N VAL A 61 21.71 -10.42 -6.36
CA VAL A 61 20.49 -10.71 -7.13
C VAL A 61 19.97 -9.47 -7.86
N TYR A 62 19.93 -8.31 -7.18
CA TYR A 62 19.24 -7.10 -7.65
C TYR A 62 20.18 -5.93 -8.00
N GLY A 63 21.49 -6.13 -7.97
CA GLY A 63 22.51 -5.09 -8.17
C GLY A 63 22.73 -4.22 -6.92
N ALA A 64 23.72 -3.33 -6.94
CA ALA A 64 23.96 -2.44 -5.81
C ALA A 64 22.87 -1.38 -5.67
N ALA A 65 22.53 -0.97 -4.44
CA ALA A 65 21.66 0.18 -4.18
C ALA A 65 22.22 1.07 -3.06
N GLU A 66 22.09 2.38 -3.20
CA GLU A 66 22.47 3.34 -2.16
C GLU A 66 21.63 3.19 -0.89
N ARG A 67 20.36 2.84 -1.05
CA ARG A 67 19.41 2.56 0.04
C ARG A 67 18.61 1.31 -0.27
N TYR A 68 18.56 0.37 0.68
CA TYR A 68 17.86 -0.90 0.51
C TYR A 68 16.34 -0.77 0.72
N VAL A 69 15.90 0.15 1.58
CA VAL A 69 14.49 0.58 1.66
C VAL A 69 14.34 1.78 0.74
N SER A 70 14.06 1.52 -0.54
CA SER A 70 13.93 2.55 -1.56
C SER A 70 13.07 2.09 -2.74
N ARG A 71 12.52 3.06 -3.47
CA ARG A 71 11.81 2.81 -4.72
C ARG A 71 12.73 2.19 -5.78
N GLN A 72 13.96 2.66 -5.90
CA GLN A 72 14.92 2.14 -6.86
C GLN A 72 15.19 0.64 -6.62
N ARG A 73 15.38 0.24 -5.35
CA ARG A 73 15.53 -1.17 -5.01
C ARG A 73 14.28 -1.97 -5.35
N LEU A 74 13.09 -1.45 -5.04
CA LEU A 74 11.83 -2.11 -5.37
C LEU A 74 11.70 -2.32 -6.89
N GLU A 75 11.93 -1.28 -7.69
CA GLU A 75 11.86 -1.35 -9.16
C GLU A 75 12.86 -2.39 -9.71
N ALA A 76 14.08 -2.46 -9.17
CA ALA A 76 15.06 -3.48 -9.55
C ALA A 76 14.59 -4.91 -9.21
N MET A 77 13.96 -5.11 -8.04
CA MET A 77 13.38 -6.39 -7.66
C MET A 77 12.25 -6.80 -8.60
N LEU A 78 11.32 -5.90 -8.90
CA LEU A 78 10.23 -6.16 -9.84
C LEU A 78 10.75 -6.54 -11.23
N GLU A 79 11.77 -5.84 -11.71
CA GLU A 79 12.41 -6.12 -13.00
C GLU A 79 13.03 -7.52 -13.05
N VAL A 80 13.96 -7.79 -12.14
CA VAL A 80 14.71 -9.05 -12.12
C VAL A 80 13.77 -10.23 -11.95
N GLU A 81 12.82 -10.16 -11.00
CA GLU A 81 11.95 -11.28 -10.69
C GLU A 81 10.95 -11.59 -11.79
N PHE A 82 10.39 -10.54 -12.42
CA PHE A 82 9.48 -10.72 -13.53
C PHE A 82 10.20 -11.23 -14.78
N ALA A 83 11.35 -10.66 -15.12
CA ALA A 83 12.14 -11.09 -16.28
C ALA A 83 12.56 -12.56 -16.16
N GLN A 84 13.07 -12.96 -15.00
CA GLN A 84 13.44 -14.37 -14.73
C GLN A 84 12.23 -15.31 -14.84
N LEU A 85 11.07 -14.90 -14.30
CA LEU A 85 9.86 -15.71 -14.35
C LEU A 85 9.40 -15.93 -15.80
N VAL A 86 9.37 -14.87 -16.60
CA VAL A 86 8.99 -14.92 -18.02
C VAL A 86 10.01 -15.71 -18.84
N GLU A 87 11.31 -15.54 -18.59
CA GLU A 87 12.37 -16.30 -19.26
C GLU A 87 12.21 -17.81 -19.01
N GLN A 88 12.01 -18.21 -17.74
CA GLN A 88 11.97 -19.62 -17.36
C GLN A 88 10.65 -20.31 -17.76
N LEU A 89 9.52 -19.60 -17.66
CA LEU A 89 8.20 -20.21 -17.79
C LEU A 89 7.38 -19.68 -18.98
N GLY A 90 7.79 -18.59 -19.62
CA GLY A 90 7.07 -17.97 -20.72
C GLY A 90 6.81 -18.91 -21.89
N GLY A 91 7.81 -19.68 -22.30
CA GLY A 91 7.66 -20.66 -23.38
C GLY A 91 6.70 -21.81 -23.07
N ARG A 92 6.52 -22.17 -21.79
CA ARG A 92 5.71 -23.34 -21.38
C ARG A 92 4.32 -22.97 -20.87
N ARG A 93 4.17 -21.79 -20.28
CA ARG A 93 2.97 -21.36 -19.54
C ARG A 93 2.39 -20.03 -20.03
N GLY A 94 3.15 -19.25 -20.80
CA GLY A 94 2.80 -17.88 -21.18
C GLY A 94 1.55 -17.73 -22.06
N GLU A 95 1.04 -18.80 -22.67
CA GLU A 95 -0.23 -18.77 -23.42
C GLU A 95 -1.47 -18.80 -22.51
N SER A 96 -1.32 -19.25 -21.27
CA SER A 96 -2.44 -19.43 -20.33
C SER A 96 -2.27 -18.65 -19.03
N LYS A 97 -1.04 -18.31 -18.67
CA LYS A 97 -0.71 -17.61 -17.45
C LYS A 97 -0.50 -16.12 -17.70
N CYS A 98 -1.05 -15.34 -16.79
CA CYS A 98 -0.75 -13.94 -16.58
C CYS A 98 0.33 -13.87 -15.50
N PHE A 99 1.57 -13.58 -15.88
CA PHE A 99 2.67 -13.54 -14.93
C PHE A 99 2.63 -12.30 -14.05
N PHE A 100 3.09 -12.43 -12.81
CA PHE A 100 3.36 -11.28 -11.95
C PHE A 100 4.64 -11.45 -11.12
N ALA A 101 5.24 -10.32 -10.74
CA ALA A 101 6.21 -10.23 -9.67
C ALA A 101 5.69 -9.22 -8.65
N PHE A 102 5.53 -9.67 -7.41
CA PHE A 102 5.29 -8.81 -6.27
C PHE A 102 6.61 -8.61 -5.54
N ALA A 103 6.88 -7.37 -5.12
CA ALA A 103 8.01 -7.07 -4.29
C ALA A 103 7.69 -6.07 -3.18
N ASN A 104 8.43 -6.14 -2.07
CA ASN A 104 8.43 -5.10 -1.06
C ASN A 104 9.84 -4.81 -0.52
N THR A 105 10.09 -3.54 -0.19
CA THR A 105 11.29 -3.07 0.51
C THR A 105 10.84 -2.26 1.72
N VAL A 106 10.69 -2.93 2.87
CA VAL A 106 10.06 -2.33 4.05
C VAL A 106 10.92 -2.53 5.27
N ALA A 107 11.11 -1.46 6.03
CA ALA A 107 11.62 -1.56 7.39
C ALA A 107 10.44 -1.49 8.36
N THR A 108 10.28 -2.50 9.19
CA THR A 108 9.38 -2.45 10.35
C THR A 108 10.06 -1.70 11.50
N ARG A 109 9.26 -1.29 12.47
CA ARG A 109 9.69 -0.66 13.71
C ARG A 109 10.82 -1.46 14.34
N ARG A 110 11.94 -0.79 14.58
CA ARG A 110 13.07 -1.39 15.30
C ARG A 110 12.83 -1.28 16.80
N PHE A 111 13.17 -2.31 17.55
CA PHE A 111 13.12 -2.29 19.02
C PHE A 111 13.87 -1.10 19.66
N GLN A 112 14.89 -0.56 18.98
CA GLN A 112 15.77 0.49 19.50
C GLN A 112 15.34 1.93 19.11
N THR A 113 14.44 2.11 18.15
CA THR A 113 14.05 3.45 17.66
C THR A 113 12.55 3.56 17.56
N ALA A 114 11.99 4.66 18.07
CA ALA A 114 10.54 4.89 18.09
C ALA A 114 9.91 5.22 16.72
N GLN A 115 10.65 5.11 15.61
CA GLN A 115 10.14 5.37 14.27
C GLN A 115 9.26 4.22 13.80
N ASN A 116 8.09 4.60 13.27
CA ASN A 116 7.15 3.71 12.63
C ASN A 116 7.75 3.06 11.37
N GLY A 117 7.29 1.86 11.05
CA GLY A 117 7.69 1.17 9.85
C GLY A 117 7.27 1.92 8.59
N ARG A 118 8.07 1.82 7.54
CA ARG A 118 7.74 2.39 6.23
C ARG A 118 8.50 1.70 5.11
N GLY A 119 7.99 1.83 3.91
CA GLY A 119 8.70 1.38 2.73
C GLY A 119 7.84 1.30 1.50
N TRP A 120 8.34 0.53 0.55
CA TRP A 120 7.80 0.44 -0.79
C TRP A 120 7.21 -0.94 -1.03
N LEU A 121 6.04 -1.00 -1.66
CA LEU A 121 5.48 -2.22 -2.20
C LEU A 121 5.20 -2.01 -3.69
N GLY A 122 5.29 -3.06 -4.47
CA GLY A 122 4.91 -2.98 -5.87
C GLY A 122 4.54 -4.32 -6.45
N ILE A 123 3.79 -4.25 -7.54
CA ILE A 123 3.50 -5.38 -8.40
C ILE A 123 3.74 -4.99 -9.84
N ARG A 124 4.42 -5.87 -10.56
CA ARG A 124 4.50 -5.89 -12.02
C ARG A 124 3.71 -7.09 -12.51
N PHE A 125 2.76 -6.89 -13.41
CA PHE A 125 1.82 -7.95 -13.81
C PHE A 125 1.38 -7.83 -15.26
N GLN A 126 0.99 -8.96 -15.85
CA GLN A 126 0.28 -9.00 -17.13
C GLN A 126 -1.23 -9.09 -16.85
N ALA A 127 -2.06 -8.25 -17.46
CA ALA A 127 -3.51 -8.39 -17.34
C ALA A 127 -4.03 -9.55 -18.21
N HIS A 128 -3.42 -9.73 -19.40
CA HIS A 128 -3.67 -10.86 -20.28
C HIS A 128 -2.38 -11.67 -20.53
N PRO A 129 -2.49 -12.98 -20.84
CA PRO A 129 -1.32 -13.76 -21.21
C PRO A 129 -0.55 -13.11 -22.36
N ARG A 130 0.79 -13.11 -22.29
CA ARG A 130 1.71 -12.46 -23.25
C ARG A 130 1.63 -10.94 -23.36
N GLU A 131 0.80 -10.26 -22.59
CA GLU A 131 0.73 -8.80 -22.63
C GLU A 131 2.03 -8.15 -22.09
N GLN A 132 2.34 -6.94 -22.56
CA GLN A 132 3.33 -6.12 -21.87
C GLN A 132 2.87 -5.86 -20.43
N PRO A 133 3.79 -5.90 -19.46
CA PRO A 133 3.41 -5.77 -18.07
C PRO A 133 3.01 -4.32 -17.74
N SER A 134 2.08 -4.20 -16.80
CA SER A 134 1.78 -2.96 -16.08
C SER A 134 2.32 -3.05 -14.65
N GLU A 135 2.49 -1.90 -14.02
CA GLU A 135 3.03 -1.76 -12.68
C GLU A 135 2.17 -0.88 -11.80
N VAL A 136 2.08 -1.27 -10.53
CA VAL A 136 1.57 -0.45 -9.44
C VAL A 136 2.65 -0.41 -8.37
N ILE A 137 3.10 0.79 -8.03
CA ILE A 137 4.09 1.03 -6.97
C ILE A 137 3.46 1.94 -5.94
N ILE A 138 3.57 1.55 -4.67
CA ILE A 138 3.08 2.33 -3.54
C ILE A 138 4.18 2.55 -2.51
N HIS A 139 4.12 3.70 -1.84
CA HIS A 139 4.83 3.92 -0.58
C HIS A 139 3.82 3.98 0.56
N ALA A 140 4.17 3.34 1.68
CA ALA A 140 3.29 3.22 2.83
C ALA A 140 4.04 3.40 4.16
N HIS A 141 3.33 3.97 5.13
CA HIS A 141 3.70 4.01 6.54
C HIS A 141 2.88 2.98 7.30
N LEU A 142 3.55 2.20 8.16
CA LEU A 142 2.97 1.21 9.05
C LEU A 142 2.89 1.84 10.44
N LEU A 143 1.68 2.07 10.93
CA LEU A 143 1.39 2.92 12.08
C LEU A 143 1.11 2.13 13.37
N ASP A 144 1.14 0.80 13.26
CA ASP A 144 0.96 -0.11 14.38
C ASP A 144 2.07 0.02 15.44
N ARG A 145 1.71 -0.24 16.70
CA ARG A 145 2.63 -0.05 17.85
C ARG A 145 3.69 -1.13 17.97
N THR A 146 3.52 -2.27 17.29
CA THR A 146 4.44 -3.42 17.36
C THR A 146 4.81 -3.90 15.97
N ALA A 147 6.05 -4.39 15.83
CA ALA A 147 6.55 -4.93 14.56
C ALA A 147 5.77 -6.17 14.08
N GLU A 148 5.06 -6.88 14.97
CA GLU A 148 4.18 -7.99 14.59
C GLU A 148 2.91 -7.51 13.91
N HIS A 149 2.24 -6.50 14.47
CA HIS A 149 1.04 -5.93 13.85
C HIS A 149 1.38 -5.16 12.57
N GLU A 150 2.54 -4.49 12.49
CA GLU A 150 3.01 -3.88 11.24
C GLU A 150 3.22 -4.93 10.14
N ARG A 151 3.80 -6.09 10.49
CA ARG A 151 3.98 -7.22 9.58
C ARG A 151 2.65 -7.79 9.09
N GLU A 152 1.69 -7.96 9.98
CA GLU A 152 0.34 -8.37 9.62
C GLU A 152 -0.33 -7.38 8.66
N ALA A 153 -0.26 -6.08 8.96
CA ALA A 153 -0.81 -5.02 8.12
C ALA A 153 -0.14 -4.98 6.73
N LEU A 154 1.19 -5.17 6.69
CA LEU A 154 1.95 -5.29 5.44
C LEU A 154 1.48 -6.49 4.60
N GLY A 155 1.23 -7.63 5.25
CA GLY A 155 0.69 -8.83 4.62
C GLY A 155 -0.67 -8.57 3.97
N ILE A 156 -1.58 -7.91 4.69
CA ILE A 156 -2.91 -7.53 4.18
C ILE A 156 -2.78 -6.57 2.99
N LEU A 157 -1.98 -5.51 3.14
CA LEU A 157 -1.76 -4.51 2.08
C LEU A 157 -1.20 -5.15 0.81
N GLY A 158 -0.24 -6.07 0.93
CA GLY A 158 0.32 -6.78 -0.22
C GLY A 158 -0.70 -7.69 -0.92
N VAL A 159 -1.54 -8.41 -0.17
CA VAL A 159 -2.64 -9.20 -0.76
C VAL A 159 -3.62 -8.30 -1.50
N ASN A 160 -4.00 -7.17 -0.90
CA ASN A 160 -4.87 -6.18 -1.54
C ASN A 160 -4.26 -5.65 -2.83
N LEU A 161 -2.96 -5.31 -2.83
CA LEU A 161 -2.26 -4.81 -4.02
C LEU A 161 -2.29 -5.83 -5.16
N ILE A 162 -1.98 -7.10 -4.89
CA ILE A 162 -1.99 -8.15 -5.91
C ILE A 162 -3.42 -8.40 -6.41
N HIS A 163 -4.40 -8.46 -5.51
CA HIS A 163 -5.79 -8.66 -5.89
C HIS A 163 -6.31 -7.52 -6.76
N ALA A 164 -6.05 -6.28 -6.34
CA ALA A 164 -6.49 -5.10 -7.06
C ALA A 164 -5.90 -5.03 -8.47
N ALA A 165 -4.63 -5.39 -8.64
CA ALA A 165 -4.01 -5.48 -9.96
C ALA A 165 -4.73 -6.47 -10.90
N PHE A 166 -5.19 -7.62 -10.41
CA PHE A 166 -5.85 -8.62 -11.25
C PHE A 166 -7.35 -8.38 -11.46
N TYR A 167 -8.04 -7.81 -10.48
CA TYR A 167 -9.50 -7.78 -10.46
C TYR A 167 -10.11 -6.37 -10.46
N GLU A 168 -9.35 -5.35 -10.08
CA GLU A 168 -9.88 -4.00 -9.81
C GLU A 168 -9.06 -2.89 -10.47
N HIS A 169 -8.16 -3.21 -11.40
CA HIS A 169 -7.27 -2.25 -12.06
C HIS A 169 -7.99 -1.26 -12.99
N ALA A 170 -9.24 -1.55 -13.36
CA ALA A 170 -10.05 -0.70 -14.23
C ALA A 170 -11.49 -0.55 -13.68
N PRO A 171 -11.95 0.70 -13.41
CA PRO A 171 -11.18 1.95 -13.48
C PRO A 171 -10.20 2.10 -12.28
N PRO A 172 -9.12 2.89 -12.39
CA PRO A 172 -8.05 2.97 -11.39
C PRO A 172 -8.50 3.37 -9.98
N GLU A 173 -9.61 4.10 -9.86
CA GLU A 173 -10.19 4.53 -8.59
C GLU A 173 -10.63 3.31 -7.75
N HIS A 174 -11.08 2.23 -8.40
CA HIS A 174 -11.43 0.99 -7.71
C HIS A 174 -10.18 0.32 -7.14
N LEU A 175 -9.10 0.25 -7.93
CA LEU A 175 -7.81 -0.23 -7.45
C LEU A 175 -7.37 0.52 -6.20
N ILE A 176 -7.35 1.86 -6.27
CA ILE A 176 -6.91 2.72 -5.15
C ILE A 176 -7.80 2.50 -3.92
N GLY A 177 -9.12 2.43 -4.09
CA GLY A 177 -10.06 2.19 -3.01
C GLY A 177 -9.85 0.84 -2.31
N SER A 178 -9.56 -0.21 -3.08
CA SER A 178 -9.41 -1.59 -2.58
C SER A 178 -8.10 -1.88 -1.83
N LEU A 179 -7.10 -1.00 -1.94
CA LEU A 179 -5.81 -1.15 -1.24
C LEU A 179 -5.98 -1.17 0.29
N MET A 180 -6.98 -0.45 0.79
CA MET A 180 -7.26 -0.30 2.22
C MET A 180 -8.31 -1.29 2.76
N ASP A 181 -8.75 -2.26 1.97
CA ASP A 181 -9.70 -3.28 2.46
C ASP A 181 -9.11 -4.06 3.63
N ASP A 182 -9.92 -4.32 4.67
CA ASP A 182 -9.49 -4.90 5.95
C ASP A 182 -8.39 -4.09 6.70
N LEU A 183 -8.11 -2.85 6.29
CA LEU A 183 -7.16 -1.95 6.94
C LEU A 183 -7.83 -0.64 7.38
N SER A 184 -7.48 -0.16 8.57
CA SER A 184 -7.84 1.19 9.00
C SER A 184 -6.70 2.16 8.73
N ARG A 185 -7.03 3.46 8.62
CA ARG A 185 -6.05 4.55 8.52
C ARG A 185 -5.15 4.68 9.76
N GLU A 186 -5.54 4.06 10.88
CA GLU A 186 -4.72 4.01 12.09
C GLU A 186 -3.60 2.97 12.01
N ARG A 187 -3.69 2.02 11.06
CA ARG A 187 -2.68 0.96 10.86
C ARG A 187 -1.78 1.23 9.67
N VAL A 188 -2.32 1.77 8.58
CA VAL A 188 -1.58 2.01 7.34
C VAL A 188 -1.97 3.36 6.74
N GLU A 189 -0.97 4.10 6.29
CA GLU A 189 -1.13 5.28 5.45
C GLU A 189 -0.37 5.07 4.13
N ILE A 190 -1.05 5.24 3.01
CA ILE A 190 -0.44 5.24 1.67
C ILE A 190 -0.30 6.70 1.25
N ASP A 191 0.93 7.18 1.10
CA ASP A 191 1.22 8.59 0.76
C ASP A 191 1.59 8.78 -0.72
N MET A 192 1.87 7.69 -1.45
CA MET A 192 2.20 7.71 -2.86
C MET A 192 1.70 6.45 -3.56
N ILE A 193 1.10 6.66 -4.73
CA ILE A 193 0.79 5.62 -5.71
C ILE A 193 1.32 6.07 -7.07
N LYS A 194 2.02 5.17 -7.77
CA LYS A 194 2.41 5.29 -9.17
C LYS A 194 1.81 4.13 -9.96
N LEU A 195 1.14 4.47 -11.05
CA LEU A 195 0.57 3.54 -12.01
C LEU A 195 1.30 3.70 -13.34
N SER A 196 1.67 2.60 -13.99
CA SER A 196 2.34 2.63 -15.31
C SER A 196 2.08 1.38 -16.12
N GLY A 197 2.10 1.51 -17.46
CA GLY A 197 1.91 0.39 -18.38
C GLY A 197 0.56 0.41 -19.11
N PRO A 198 0.33 -0.57 -20.00
CA PRO A 198 -0.79 -0.54 -20.95
C PRO A 198 -2.18 -0.45 -20.29
N VAL A 199 -2.41 -1.11 -19.16
CA VAL A 199 -3.73 -1.05 -18.49
C VAL A 199 -4.03 0.31 -17.87
N PHE A 200 -3.01 1.15 -17.72
CA PHE A 200 -3.10 2.51 -17.18
C PHE A 200 -2.80 3.58 -18.23
N ALA A 201 -2.84 3.27 -19.53
CA ALA A 201 -2.48 4.21 -20.60
C ALA A 201 -3.35 5.50 -20.64
N GLY A 202 -4.53 5.50 -20.02
CA GLY A 202 -5.40 6.67 -19.84
C GLY A 202 -5.26 7.38 -18.49
N VAL A 203 -4.38 6.88 -17.62
CA VAL A 203 -4.02 7.53 -16.36
C VAL A 203 -2.73 8.28 -16.65
N ASP A 204 -2.81 9.60 -16.78
CA ASP A 204 -1.61 10.42 -16.76
C ASP A 204 -0.80 10.00 -15.52
N GLY A 205 0.51 9.72 -15.69
CA GLY A 205 1.41 9.10 -14.71
C GLY A 205 1.68 9.92 -13.44
N HIS A 206 0.62 10.46 -12.86
CA HIS A 206 0.57 11.29 -11.68
C HIS A 206 0.84 10.41 -10.47
N ILE A 207 1.84 10.84 -9.71
CA ILE A 207 1.89 10.55 -8.28
C ILE A 207 0.58 11.11 -7.71
N VAL A 208 -0.31 10.25 -7.23
CA VAL A 208 -1.49 10.69 -6.48
C VAL A 208 -1.08 10.75 -5.01
N PRO A 209 -0.74 11.93 -4.45
CA PRO A 209 -0.66 12.05 -3.01
C PRO A 209 -2.07 11.87 -2.47
N ILE A 210 -2.31 10.79 -1.72
CA ILE A 210 -3.60 10.57 -1.06
C ILE A 210 -3.66 11.54 0.12
N ARG A 211 -4.12 12.76 -0.15
CA ARG A 211 -4.48 13.70 0.91
C ARG A 211 -5.97 13.54 1.18
N SER A 212 -6.35 12.78 2.19
CA SER A 212 -7.71 12.82 2.72
C SER A 212 -7.87 14.07 3.58
N PHE A 213 -8.00 15.24 2.97
CA PHE A 213 -8.55 16.43 3.64
C PHE A 213 -9.97 16.64 3.12
N GLU A 214 -10.90 17.11 3.96
CA GLU A 214 -12.10 17.75 3.41
C GLU A 214 -11.70 19.14 2.91
N GLU A 215 -11.92 19.39 1.63
CA GLU A 215 -11.52 20.65 0.99
C GLU A 215 -12.22 21.87 1.61
N SER A 216 -13.43 21.66 2.15
CA SER A 216 -14.14 22.63 2.99
C SER A 216 -13.28 23.14 4.16
N TYR A 217 -12.45 22.27 4.75
CA TYR A 217 -11.60 22.63 5.88
C TYR A 217 -10.30 23.35 5.50
N LEU A 218 -9.89 23.32 4.23
CA LEU A 218 -8.72 24.08 3.79
C LEU A 218 -8.97 25.59 3.73
N SER A 219 -10.25 25.98 3.67
CA SER A 219 -10.68 27.37 3.61
C SER A 219 -10.94 27.99 5.00
N ILE A 220 -10.76 27.24 6.09
CA ILE A 220 -11.01 27.72 7.44
C ILE A 220 -10.03 28.84 7.79
N SER A 221 -10.55 30.02 8.07
CA SER A 221 -9.77 31.12 8.61
C SER A 221 -9.69 31.01 10.13
N THR A 222 -8.49 30.75 10.66
CA THR A 222 -8.23 30.76 12.11
C THR A 222 -8.62 32.09 12.75
N GLN A 223 -8.41 33.21 12.04
CA GLN A 223 -8.75 34.55 12.55
C GLN A 223 -10.27 34.75 12.66
N GLU A 224 -11.04 34.25 11.70
CA GLU A 224 -12.49 34.33 11.70
C GLU A 224 -13.09 33.47 12.82
N VAL A 225 -12.61 32.23 12.96
CA VAL A 225 -13.04 31.32 14.02
C VAL A 225 -12.73 31.90 15.40
N LEU A 226 -11.53 32.45 15.62
CA LEU A 226 -11.18 33.10 16.88
C LEU A 226 -12.05 34.32 17.18
N ALA A 227 -12.29 35.18 16.19
CA ALA A 227 -13.13 36.37 16.37
C ALA A 227 -14.59 36.04 16.73
N LEU A 228 -15.12 34.91 16.23
CA LEU A 228 -16.44 34.41 16.59
C LEU A 228 -16.46 33.79 17.99
N ILE A 229 -15.40 33.06 18.38
CA ILE A 229 -15.24 32.52 19.75
C ILE A 229 -15.17 33.64 20.78
N GLU A 230 -14.41 34.70 20.51
CA GLU A 230 -14.27 35.87 21.39
C GLU A 230 -15.59 36.66 21.55
N LYS A 231 -16.48 36.57 20.56
CA LYS A 231 -17.82 37.19 20.58
C LYS A 231 -18.92 36.28 21.15
N ASP A 232 -18.56 35.09 21.65
CA ASP A 232 -19.50 34.05 22.09
C ASP A 232 -20.54 33.65 21.02
N ASP A 233 -20.20 33.76 19.73
CA ASP A 233 -21.09 33.40 18.61
C ASP A 233 -20.94 31.90 18.26
N PRO A 234 -21.97 31.04 18.45
CA PRO A 234 -21.84 29.60 18.25
C PRO A 234 -21.70 29.16 16.78
N SER A 235 -21.80 30.07 15.81
CA SER A 235 -21.69 29.74 14.38
C SER A 235 -20.30 29.21 13.99
N TRP A 236 -19.25 29.51 14.76
CA TRP A 236 -17.89 28.99 14.52
C TRP A 236 -17.81 27.46 14.58
N GLU A 237 -18.71 26.80 15.31
CA GLU A 237 -18.72 25.33 15.42
C GLU A 237 -19.00 24.63 14.08
N ARG A 238 -19.68 25.32 13.16
CA ARG A 238 -19.96 24.83 11.80
C ARG A 238 -18.79 25.06 10.84
N LEU A 239 -17.84 25.91 11.23
CA LEU A 239 -16.68 26.29 10.42
C LEU A 239 -15.48 25.38 10.67
N VAL A 240 -15.52 24.49 11.65
CA VAL A 240 -14.41 23.60 11.99
C VAL A 240 -14.86 22.13 12.01
N PRO A 241 -13.95 21.17 11.86
CA PRO A 241 -14.29 19.76 12.03
C PRO A 241 -14.92 19.50 13.40
N PRO A 242 -15.91 18.59 13.51
CA PRO A 242 -16.62 18.33 14.77
C PRO A 242 -15.70 18.00 15.96
N THR A 243 -14.60 17.28 15.70
CA THR A 243 -13.59 16.92 16.71
C THR A 243 -12.83 18.13 17.25
N VAL A 244 -12.61 19.15 16.41
CA VAL A 244 -11.98 20.42 16.79
C VAL A 244 -12.95 21.23 17.65
N ALA A 245 -14.22 21.32 17.26
CA ALA A 245 -15.26 21.99 18.05
C ALA A 245 -15.41 21.35 19.44
N GLU A 246 -15.43 20.03 19.52
CA GLU A 246 -15.49 19.28 20.77
C GLU A 246 -14.26 19.56 21.66
N THR A 247 -13.07 19.62 21.07
CA THR A 247 -11.83 19.91 21.80
C THR A 247 -11.82 21.33 22.38
N ILE A 248 -12.22 22.33 21.58
CA ILE A 248 -12.29 23.73 22.02
C ILE A 248 -13.28 23.87 23.18
N ARG A 249 -14.44 23.22 23.08
CA ARG A 249 -15.47 23.24 24.14
C ARG A 249 -15.01 22.54 25.42
N SER A 250 -14.52 21.31 25.31
CA SER A 250 -14.13 20.48 26.47
C SER A 250 -12.98 21.10 27.25
N LYS A 251 -12.01 21.70 26.55
CA LYS A 251 -10.81 22.30 27.16
C LYS A 251 -10.94 23.81 27.41
N ARG A 252 -12.10 24.42 27.11
CA ARG A 252 -12.35 25.87 27.22
C ARG A 252 -11.24 26.72 26.59
N LEU A 253 -10.73 26.28 25.43
CA LEU A 253 -9.63 26.97 24.75
C LEU A 253 -10.11 28.33 24.23
N PHE A 254 -9.22 29.32 24.22
CA PHE A 254 -9.44 30.67 23.67
C PHE A 254 -10.49 31.53 24.36
N ARG A 255 -11.16 31.04 25.41
CA ARG A 255 -11.91 31.91 26.32
C ARG A 255 -10.94 32.64 27.25
N PRO A 256 -11.17 33.92 27.57
CA PRO A 256 -10.42 34.59 28.62
C PRO A 256 -10.57 33.76 29.91
N HIS A 257 -9.45 33.48 30.58
CA HIS A 257 -9.52 33.04 31.96
C HIS A 257 -10.18 34.17 32.75
N ALA A 258 -11.44 33.97 33.16
CA ALA A 258 -12.01 34.74 34.24
C ALA A 258 -11.19 34.36 35.49
N ASP A 259 -10.23 35.21 35.80
CA ASP A 259 -9.34 35.34 36.96
C ASP A 259 -9.16 34.14 37.92
N ALA A 260 -7.87 33.90 38.21
CA ALA A 260 -7.40 33.25 39.42
C ALA A 260 -7.84 34.00 40.69
#